data_AF-A0A384J6T8-F1
#
_entry.id   AF-A0A384J6T8-F1
#
_cell.length_a   1.000
_cell.length_b   1.000
_cell.length_c   1.000
_cell.angle_alpha   90.00
_cell.angle_beta   90.00
_cell.angle_gamma   90.00
#
_symmetry.space_group_name_H-M   'P 1'
#
loop_
_entity.id
_entity.type
_entity.pdbx_description
1 polymer ?
#
loop_
_entity_poly.entity_id
_entity_poly.type
_entity_poly.pdbx_seq_one_letter_code
_entity_poly.pdbx_strand_id
1 'polypeptide(L)'
;MVLPAFVFLPLYMYPYNSTSWSTLTTSIVANPDLKFHVVVAPNLAFTDPDVNYVAGLTNLSSYTNVLTLGYVYTSYGDRDVLEIEAEIDKYVGWNSPTELPIGGIFFDESPSNNSTFSYMSNLTTYAKASLGAGKDYISLNPGVAVDASFYTLADSINVFEESYANFNVTALTSLDNTLLAKSTYAIHDFTGSTTEQTAVVSQLASANLAGMFITTQPGYTEWSSLWSSFCSEVNTLNLGNGTGGGGGEGGGGNGGHGGGSGGGGGGNNGGHGGGGGGVNNGGHGGHGGGGNNGGHGGGGGYGDDDDEECDDDDDDEDDDDDDDEDEDENDEC
;
A
#
# COMPACT_ATOMS: atom_id res chain seq x y z
N MET A 1 -22.85 6.33 -6.99
CA MET A 1 -22.69 5.45 -5.82
C MET A 1 -21.21 5.31 -5.58
N VAL A 2 -20.79 5.35 -4.32
CA VAL A 2 -19.40 5.15 -3.92
C VAL A 2 -19.14 3.64 -3.82
N LEU A 3 -18.01 3.17 -4.33
CA LEU A 3 -17.62 1.76 -4.24
C LEU A 3 -17.03 1.44 -2.85
N PRO A 4 -17.20 0.20 -2.35
CA PRO A 4 -16.50 -0.24 -1.14
C PRO A 4 -14.97 -0.14 -1.33
N ALA A 5 -14.29 0.47 -0.37
CA ALA A 5 -12.84 0.59 -0.38
C ALA A 5 -12.16 -0.67 0.18
N PHE A 6 -10.98 -1.00 -0.31
CA PHE A 6 -10.14 -2.07 0.26
C PHE A 6 -9.01 -1.49 1.12
N VAL A 7 -8.50 -2.31 2.05
CA VAL A 7 -7.24 -2.02 2.73
C VAL A 7 -6.10 -2.40 1.80
N PHE A 8 -5.33 -1.40 1.39
CA PHE A 8 -4.04 -1.59 0.73
C PHE A 8 -2.98 -1.77 1.83
N LEU A 9 -2.15 -2.81 1.78
CA LEU A 9 -1.14 -3.06 2.81
C LEU A 9 0.19 -3.52 2.19
N PRO A 10 1.21 -2.66 2.18
CA PRO A 10 2.61 -3.06 1.99
C PRO A 10 3.09 -3.86 3.21
N LEU A 11 3.05 -5.20 3.14
CA LEU A 11 3.43 -6.07 4.24
C LEU A 11 4.92 -6.42 4.17
N TYR A 12 5.77 -5.45 4.51
CA TYR A 12 7.24 -5.59 4.47
C TYR A 12 7.84 -5.98 5.83
N MET A 13 7.01 -6.55 6.70
CA MET A 13 7.43 -7.16 7.96
C MET A 13 7.74 -8.64 7.74
N TYR A 14 8.98 -9.05 8.00
CA TYR A 14 9.38 -10.45 7.87
C TYR A 14 8.60 -11.36 8.84
N PRO A 15 8.05 -12.50 8.39
CA PRO A 15 7.22 -13.37 9.22
C PRO A 15 8.04 -14.32 10.10
N TYR A 16 8.89 -13.81 11.02
CA TYR A 16 9.80 -14.62 11.85
C TYR A 16 9.22 -15.90 12.47
N ASN A 17 7.93 -15.95 12.75
CA ASN A 17 7.21 -17.13 13.18
C ASN A 17 5.72 -17.03 12.81
N SER A 18 4.95 -18.06 13.18
CA SER A 18 3.52 -18.16 12.86
C SER A 18 2.64 -17.04 13.42
N THR A 19 3.12 -16.24 14.38
CA THR A 19 2.36 -15.13 14.97
C THR A 19 2.84 -13.75 14.51
N SER A 20 3.90 -13.65 13.71
CA SER A 20 4.44 -12.37 13.21
C SER A 20 3.41 -11.52 12.45
N TRP A 21 2.49 -12.17 11.73
CA TRP A 21 1.39 -11.50 11.01
C TRP A 21 0.04 -11.60 11.72
N SER A 22 0.01 -11.95 13.02
CA SER A 22 -1.24 -12.10 13.77
C SER A 22 -2.06 -10.80 13.87
N THR A 23 -1.41 -9.64 13.85
CA THR A 23 -2.07 -8.33 13.77
C THR A 23 -2.95 -8.21 12.52
N LEU A 24 -2.45 -8.66 11.37
CA LEU A 24 -3.20 -8.69 10.12
C LEU A 24 -4.32 -9.74 10.15
N THR A 25 -4.02 -10.99 10.51
CA THR A 25 -5.04 -12.07 10.50
C THR A 25 -6.16 -11.82 11.51
N THR A 26 -5.88 -11.19 12.64
CA THR A 26 -6.90 -10.74 13.59
C THR A 26 -7.87 -9.74 12.94
N SER A 27 -7.34 -8.75 12.21
CA SER A 27 -8.18 -7.77 11.50
C SER A 27 -8.96 -8.36 10.34
N ILE A 28 -8.37 -9.31 9.60
CA ILE A 28 -9.04 -10.06 8.52
C ILE A 28 -10.28 -10.79 9.06
N VAL A 29 -10.12 -11.54 10.16
CA VAL A 29 -11.20 -12.31 10.78
C VAL A 29 -12.27 -11.39 11.38
N ALA A 30 -11.86 -10.28 11.98
CA ALA A 30 -12.79 -9.32 12.59
C ALA A 30 -13.63 -8.55 11.55
N ASN A 31 -13.18 -8.47 10.29
CA ASN A 31 -13.83 -7.69 9.22
C ASN A 31 -14.03 -8.55 7.96
N PRO A 32 -14.95 -9.54 7.97
CA PRO A 32 -15.07 -10.53 6.90
C PRO A 32 -15.49 -9.94 5.53
N ASP A 33 -16.20 -8.80 5.53
CA ASP A 33 -16.64 -8.12 4.31
C ASP A 33 -15.59 -7.14 3.75
N LEU A 34 -14.59 -6.77 4.57
CA LEU A 34 -13.49 -5.90 4.15
C LEU A 34 -12.47 -6.69 3.35
N LYS A 35 -12.12 -6.17 2.16
CA LYS A 35 -11.05 -6.72 1.33
C LYS A 35 -9.69 -6.18 1.73
N PHE A 36 -8.69 -7.05 1.75
CA PHE A 36 -7.30 -6.73 2.03
C PHE A 36 -6.46 -7.07 0.81
N HIS A 37 -5.84 -6.07 0.20
CA HIS A 37 -4.86 -6.24 -0.88
C HIS A 37 -3.47 -6.10 -0.25
N VAL A 38 -2.80 -7.23 -0.07
CA VAL A 38 -1.57 -7.36 0.70
C VAL A 38 -0.40 -7.54 -0.24
N VAL A 39 0.49 -6.55 -0.31
CA VAL A 39 1.72 -6.63 -1.10
C VAL A 39 2.79 -7.32 -0.28
N VAL A 40 3.38 -8.37 -0.84
CA VAL A 40 4.45 -9.13 -0.20
C VAL A 40 5.71 -9.06 -1.05
N ALA A 41 6.85 -8.91 -0.37
CA ALA A 41 8.18 -8.93 -0.97
C ALA A 41 9.03 -9.99 -0.25
N PRO A 42 8.74 -11.29 -0.45
CA PRO A 42 9.57 -12.35 0.10
C PRO A 42 10.96 -12.34 -0.56
N ASN A 43 11.82 -11.50 0.00
CA ASN A 43 13.25 -11.27 -0.30
C ASN A 43 13.52 -10.51 -1.62
N LEU A 44 14.23 -9.38 -1.51
CA LEU A 44 14.60 -8.48 -2.62
C LEU A 44 15.64 -9.05 -3.61
N ALA A 45 15.76 -10.37 -3.76
CA ALA A 45 16.81 -10.97 -4.58
C ALA A 45 16.45 -12.40 -5.00
N PHE A 46 15.78 -12.56 -6.15
CA PHE A 46 15.75 -13.75 -7.03
C PHE A 46 15.75 -15.15 -6.38
N THR A 47 15.22 -15.30 -5.17
CA THR A 47 15.29 -16.52 -4.36
C THR A 47 13.90 -16.96 -3.97
N ASP A 48 13.73 -18.27 -3.81
CA ASP A 48 12.46 -18.82 -3.35
C ASP A 48 12.18 -18.40 -1.90
N PRO A 49 10.91 -18.22 -1.52
CA PRO A 49 10.54 -17.84 -0.16
C PRO A 49 11.03 -18.91 0.81
N ASP A 50 11.62 -18.47 1.92
CA ASP A 50 11.96 -19.39 2.99
C ASP A 50 10.70 -19.95 3.68
N VAL A 51 10.92 -20.94 4.56
CA VAL A 51 9.84 -21.65 5.27
C VAL A 51 8.89 -20.73 6.04
N ASN A 52 9.36 -19.57 6.51
CA ASN A 52 8.54 -18.62 7.25
C ASN A 52 7.61 -17.85 6.33
N TYR A 53 8.11 -17.39 5.17
CA TYR A 53 7.26 -16.79 4.14
C TYR A 53 6.25 -17.79 3.60
N VAL A 54 6.68 -19.03 3.31
CA VAL A 54 5.78 -20.11 2.88
C VAL A 54 4.66 -20.30 3.90
N ALA A 55 4.97 -20.41 5.19
CA ALA A 55 3.97 -20.58 6.24
C ALA A 55 3.04 -19.37 6.37
N GLY A 56 3.57 -18.15 6.32
CA GLY A 56 2.79 -16.91 6.40
C GLY A 56 1.82 -16.75 5.23
N LEU A 57 2.31 -16.96 4.01
CA LEU A 57 1.51 -16.89 2.78
C LEU A 57 0.45 -18.00 2.71
N THR A 58 0.80 -19.22 3.16
CA THR A 58 -0.17 -20.34 3.27
C THR A 58 -1.26 -20.04 4.30
N ASN A 59 -0.95 -19.30 5.36
CA ASN A 59 -2.00 -18.87 6.30
C ASN A 59 -2.92 -17.82 5.63
N LEU A 60 -2.34 -16.81 4.99
CA LEU A 60 -3.10 -15.77 4.29
C LEU A 60 -4.01 -16.34 3.18
N SER A 61 -3.56 -17.40 2.48
CA SER A 61 -4.34 -18.07 1.42
C SER A 61 -5.68 -18.64 1.89
N SER A 62 -5.81 -18.92 3.19
CA SER A 62 -7.03 -19.49 3.75
C SER A 62 -8.19 -18.50 3.86
N TYR A 63 -7.94 -17.20 3.65
CA TYR A 63 -8.93 -16.14 3.81
C TYR A 63 -9.42 -15.61 2.45
N THR A 64 -10.73 -15.72 2.20
CA THR A 64 -11.36 -15.32 0.92
C THR A 64 -11.48 -13.80 0.72
N ASN A 65 -11.20 -13.01 1.75
CA ASN A 65 -11.15 -11.56 1.70
C ASN A 65 -9.72 -11.00 1.61
N VAL A 66 -8.73 -11.87 1.38
CA VAL A 66 -7.33 -11.48 1.14
C VAL A 66 -6.96 -11.72 -0.32
N LEU A 67 -6.36 -10.73 -0.94
CA LEU A 67 -5.67 -10.83 -2.22
C LEU A 67 -4.19 -10.50 -1.98
N THR A 68 -3.32 -11.47 -2.22
CA THR A 68 -1.87 -11.27 -2.09
C THR A 68 -1.29 -10.87 -3.44
N LEU A 69 -0.48 -9.80 -3.45
CA LEU A 69 0.21 -9.27 -4.63
C LEU A 69 1.72 -9.42 -4.46
N GLY A 70 2.40 -9.89 -5.50
CA GLY A 70 3.87 -9.94 -5.54
C GLY A 70 4.45 -8.55 -5.82
N TYR A 71 5.42 -8.13 -5.02
CA TYR A 71 6.17 -6.89 -5.23
C TYR A 71 7.19 -7.04 -6.36
N VAL A 72 7.22 -6.10 -7.30
CA VAL A 72 8.26 -6.00 -8.34
C VAL A 72 8.55 -4.53 -8.58
N TYR A 73 9.79 -4.05 -8.46
CA TYR A 73 10.13 -2.65 -8.70
C TYR A 73 10.58 -2.43 -10.15
N THR A 74 10.33 -1.22 -10.69
CA THR A 74 10.62 -0.87 -12.09
C THR A 74 11.66 0.25 -12.25
N SER A 75 12.16 0.81 -11.15
CA SER A 75 13.12 1.92 -11.14
C SER A 75 12.69 3.08 -12.05
N TYR A 76 11.43 3.47 -11.97
CA TYR A 76 10.84 4.56 -12.75
C TYR A 76 11.02 4.40 -14.27
N GLY A 77 11.01 3.15 -14.75
CA GLY A 77 11.12 2.80 -16.16
C GLY A 77 12.54 2.53 -16.66
N ASP A 78 13.54 2.57 -15.78
CA ASP A 78 14.95 2.36 -16.15
C ASP A 78 15.40 0.90 -15.99
N ARG A 79 14.64 0.08 -15.25
CA ARG A 79 15.00 -1.34 -15.03
C ARG A 79 14.72 -2.17 -16.28
N ASP A 80 15.62 -3.11 -16.60
CA ASP A 80 15.50 -3.98 -17.76
C ASP A 80 14.23 -4.83 -17.70
N VAL A 81 13.53 -4.90 -18.85
CA VAL A 81 12.25 -5.61 -18.96
C VAL A 81 12.42 -7.11 -18.71
N LEU A 82 13.48 -7.73 -19.20
CA LEU A 82 13.68 -9.18 -19.07
C LEU A 82 14.00 -9.56 -17.62
N GLU A 83 14.68 -8.69 -16.87
CA GLU A 83 14.88 -8.89 -15.43
C GLU A 83 13.57 -8.85 -14.65
N ILE A 84 12.68 -7.93 -15.01
CA ILE A 84 11.35 -7.80 -14.39
C ILE A 84 10.47 -9.01 -14.74
N GLU A 85 10.47 -9.43 -16.01
CA GLU A 85 9.75 -10.63 -16.46
C GLU A 85 10.24 -11.88 -15.72
N ALA A 86 11.57 -12.05 -15.57
CA ALA A 86 12.14 -13.16 -14.82
C ALA A 86 11.76 -13.14 -13.33
N GLU A 87 11.58 -11.98 -12.72
CA GLU A 87 11.08 -11.85 -11.35
C GLU A 87 9.58 -12.20 -11.26
N ILE A 88 8.76 -11.76 -12.21
CA ILE A 88 7.35 -12.16 -12.32
C ILE A 88 7.22 -13.68 -12.43
N ASP A 89 8.07 -14.32 -13.23
CA ASP A 89 8.09 -15.78 -13.39
C ASP A 89 8.37 -16.54 -12.08
N LYS A 90 9.04 -15.92 -11.11
CA LYS A 90 9.19 -16.52 -9.77
C LYS A 90 7.86 -16.59 -9.03
N TYR A 91 7.09 -15.52 -9.04
CA TYR A 91 5.74 -15.53 -8.48
C TYR A 91 4.81 -16.53 -9.19
N VAL A 92 4.99 -16.72 -10.51
CA VAL A 92 4.30 -17.79 -11.27
C VAL A 92 4.74 -19.17 -10.78
N GLY A 93 6.04 -19.40 -10.61
CA GLY A 93 6.59 -20.64 -10.07
C GLY A 93 6.12 -20.95 -8.64
N TRP A 94 5.90 -19.94 -7.80
CA TRP A 94 5.40 -20.16 -6.44
C TRP A 94 3.92 -20.55 -6.40
N ASN A 95 3.16 -20.20 -7.42
CA ASN A 95 1.79 -20.67 -7.59
C ASN A 95 1.72 -22.18 -7.92
N SER A 96 2.82 -22.81 -8.36
CA SER A 96 2.89 -24.25 -8.67
C SER A 96 4.34 -24.77 -8.61
N PRO A 97 4.70 -25.70 -7.70
CA PRO A 97 3.81 -26.59 -6.93
C PRO A 97 3.57 -26.16 -5.48
N THR A 98 4.12 -25.02 -5.02
CA THR A 98 4.03 -24.59 -3.62
C THR A 98 2.67 -24.02 -3.23
N GLU A 99 1.76 -23.83 -4.20
CA GLU A 99 0.39 -23.32 -4.01
C GLU A 99 0.32 -22.00 -3.22
N LEU A 100 1.37 -21.17 -3.30
CA LEU A 100 1.36 -19.84 -2.68
C LEU A 100 0.53 -18.91 -3.57
N PRO A 101 -0.64 -18.41 -3.12
CA PRO A 101 -1.56 -17.72 -4.01
C PRO A 101 -1.13 -16.28 -4.24
N ILE A 102 -0.29 -16.08 -5.23
CA ILE A 102 -0.04 -14.75 -5.76
C ILE A 102 -1.12 -14.47 -6.79
N GLY A 103 -2.04 -13.57 -6.45
CA GLY A 103 -3.20 -13.22 -7.25
C GLY A 103 -2.99 -11.99 -8.14
N GLY A 104 -1.76 -11.48 -8.21
CA GLY A 104 -1.44 -10.30 -8.98
C GLY A 104 -0.04 -9.75 -8.70
N ILE A 105 0.34 -8.69 -9.41
CA ILE A 105 1.62 -7.97 -9.26
C ILE A 105 1.38 -6.53 -8.83
N PHE A 106 2.18 -6.08 -7.88
CA PHE A 106 2.35 -4.69 -7.51
C PHE A 106 3.67 -4.19 -8.09
N PHE A 107 3.59 -3.29 -9.07
CA PHE A 107 4.75 -2.65 -9.68
C PHE A 107 5.14 -1.40 -8.89
N ASP A 108 6.22 -1.50 -8.12
CA ASP A 108 6.76 -0.37 -7.38
C ASP A 108 7.64 0.54 -8.23
N GLU A 109 7.80 1.78 -7.76
CA GLU A 109 8.54 2.82 -8.46
C GLU A 109 8.07 2.96 -9.92
N SER A 110 6.76 2.79 -10.17
CA SER A 110 6.20 2.87 -11.51
C SER A 110 6.43 4.28 -12.08
N PRO A 111 6.87 4.43 -13.33
CA PRO A 111 7.02 5.75 -13.92
C PRO A 111 5.67 6.47 -14.07
N SER A 112 5.67 7.78 -13.87
CA SER A 112 4.49 8.64 -14.02
C SER A 112 4.43 9.40 -15.35
N ASN A 113 5.49 9.34 -16.16
CA ASN A 113 5.60 10.06 -17.43
C ASN A 113 4.96 9.26 -18.59
N ASN A 114 4.12 9.90 -19.41
CA ASN A 114 3.48 9.28 -20.57
C ASN A 114 4.45 8.64 -21.59
N SER A 115 5.72 9.06 -21.66
CA SER A 115 6.70 8.42 -22.53
C SER A 115 6.99 6.97 -22.16
N THR A 116 6.71 6.55 -20.93
CA THR A 116 6.92 5.16 -20.45
C THR A 116 5.66 4.30 -20.57
N PHE A 117 4.58 4.81 -21.17
CA PHE A 117 3.33 4.06 -21.32
C PHE A 117 3.54 2.70 -21.98
N SER A 118 4.30 2.63 -23.07
CA SER A 118 4.60 1.37 -23.76
C SER A 118 5.41 0.40 -22.90
N TYR A 119 6.35 0.91 -22.10
CA TYR A 119 7.13 0.10 -21.16
C TYR A 119 6.20 -0.55 -20.12
N MET A 120 5.34 0.23 -19.46
CA MET A 120 4.38 -0.31 -18.50
C MET A 120 3.30 -1.18 -19.15
N SER A 121 2.87 -0.86 -20.36
CA SER A 121 1.90 -1.68 -21.10
C SER A 121 2.45 -3.08 -21.39
N ASN A 122 3.73 -3.20 -21.74
CA ASN A 122 4.37 -4.49 -21.98
C ASN A 122 4.44 -5.32 -20.70
N LEU A 123 4.95 -4.74 -19.62
CA LEU A 123 5.08 -5.41 -18.32
C LEU A 123 3.74 -5.88 -17.74
N THR A 124 2.73 -5.01 -17.77
CA THR A 124 1.40 -5.35 -17.25
C THR A 124 0.70 -6.41 -18.11
N THR A 125 0.91 -6.40 -19.43
CA THR A 125 0.40 -7.45 -20.33
C THR A 125 1.07 -8.78 -20.05
N TYR A 126 2.40 -8.78 -19.90
CA TYR A 126 3.17 -9.96 -19.56
C TYR A 126 2.72 -10.56 -18.23
N ALA A 127 2.64 -9.75 -17.17
CA ALA A 127 2.21 -10.20 -15.85
C ALA A 127 0.83 -10.88 -15.86
N LYS A 128 -0.15 -10.27 -16.53
CA LYS A 128 -1.50 -10.85 -16.67
C LYS A 128 -1.48 -12.17 -17.43
N ALA A 129 -0.69 -12.26 -18.50
CA ALA A 129 -0.58 -13.47 -19.30
C ALA A 129 0.11 -14.61 -18.52
N SER A 130 1.21 -14.33 -17.84
CA SER A 130 2.02 -15.33 -17.14
C SER A 130 1.35 -15.85 -15.87
N LEU A 131 0.68 -14.99 -15.09
CA LEU A 131 -0.06 -15.42 -13.89
C LEU A 131 -1.35 -16.18 -14.22
N GLY A 132 -1.95 -15.90 -15.38
CA GLY A 132 -3.15 -16.56 -15.86
C GLY A 132 -4.46 -16.02 -15.25
N ALA A 133 -5.58 -16.54 -15.77
CA ALA A 133 -6.91 -16.04 -15.43
C ALA A 133 -7.22 -16.17 -13.93
N GLY A 134 -7.71 -15.09 -13.32
CA GLY A 134 -8.05 -15.04 -11.90
C GLY A 134 -6.87 -14.74 -10.97
N LYS A 135 -5.68 -14.48 -11.52
CA LYS A 135 -4.47 -14.03 -10.81
C LYS A 135 -3.86 -12.79 -11.47
N ASP A 136 -4.69 -12.03 -12.18
CA ASP A 136 -4.30 -10.98 -13.11
C ASP A 136 -4.48 -9.56 -12.54
N TYR A 137 -4.56 -9.41 -11.22
CA TYR A 137 -4.69 -8.10 -10.59
C TYR A 137 -3.38 -7.32 -10.70
N ILE A 138 -3.42 -6.15 -11.34
CA ILE A 138 -2.25 -5.29 -11.50
C ILE A 138 -2.42 -4.02 -10.67
N SER A 139 -1.43 -3.74 -9.84
CA SER A 139 -1.32 -2.45 -9.15
C SER A 139 -0.06 -1.73 -9.59
N LEU A 140 -0.15 -0.43 -9.86
CA LEU A 140 1.01 0.42 -10.13
C LEU A 140 1.24 1.35 -8.95
N ASN A 141 2.50 1.60 -8.59
CA ASN A 141 2.86 2.58 -7.58
C ASN A 141 3.85 3.62 -8.11
N PRO A 142 3.33 4.68 -8.73
CA PRO A 142 4.11 5.89 -9.00
C PRO A 142 4.26 6.81 -7.79
N GLY A 143 3.49 6.63 -6.71
CA GLY A 143 3.42 7.52 -5.55
C GLY A 143 2.81 8.90 -5.84
N VAL A 144 2.48 9.19 -7.11
CA VAL A 144 1.96 10.47 -7.60
C VAL A 144 0.89 10.25 -8.67
N ALA A 145 0.10 11.28 -8.95
CA ALA A 145 -0.90 11.23 -10.02
C ALA A 145 -0.26 11.00 -11.40
N VAL A 146 -0.95 10.22 -12.23
CA VAL A 146 -0.55 9.86 -13.60
C VAL A 146 -1.63 10.23 -14.59
N ASP A 147 -1.27 10.25 -15.87
CA ASP A 147 -2.23 10.43 -16.95
C ASP A 147 -3.31 9.35 -16.96
N ALA A 148 -4.53 9.74 -17.35
CA ALA A 148 -5.69 8.84 -17.38
C ALA A 148 -5.47 7.57 -18.22
N SER A 149 -4.58 7.60 -19.22
CA SER A 149 -4.23 6.44 -20.04
C SER A 149 -3.66 5.28 -19.21
N PHE A 150 -2.87 5.53 -18.15
CA PHE A 150 -2.29 4.46 -17.31
C PHE A 150 -3.36 3.64 -16.58
N TYR A 151 -4.53 4.23 -16.31
CA TYR A 151 -5.66 3.51 -15.70
C TYR A 151 -6.25 2.42 -16.60
N THR A 152 -5.83 2.33 -17.87
CA THR A 152 -6.17 1.20 -18.74
C THR A 152 -5.27 -0.01 -18.54
N LEU A 153 -4.08 0.18 -17.94
CA LEU A 153 -3.06 -0.86 -17.77
C LEU A 153 -3.28 -1.68 -16.48
N ALA A 154 -3.81 -1.04 -15.44
CA ALA A 154 -3.84 -1.57 -14.08
C ALA A 154 -5.24 -1.55 -13.46
N ASP A 155 -5.46 -2.37 -12.45
CA ASP A 155 -6.69 -2.45 -11.66
C ASP A 155 -6.71 -1.41 -10.55
N SER A 156 -5.54 -1.13 -9.95
CA SER A 156 -5.32 -0.02 -9.02
C SER A 156 -4.04 0.76 -9.32
N ILE A 157 -4.01 2.04 -8.94
CA ILE A 157 -2.82 2.90 -9.03
C ILE A 157 -2.67 3.70 -7.74
N ASN A 158 -1.52 3.57 -7.08
CA ASN A 158 -1.18 4.36 -5.91
C ASN A 158 -0.68 5.74 -6.32
N VAL A 159 -1.57 6.73 -6.22
CA VAL A 159 -1.34 8.10 -6.74
C VAL A 159 -0.97 9.11 -5.66
N PHE A 160 -0.84 8.64 -4.42
CA PHE A 160 -0.31 9.42 -3.31
C PHE A 160 0.42 8.46 -2.37
N GLU A 161 1.70 8.70 -2.19
CA GLU A 161 2.52 8.04 -1.18
C GLU A 161 3.39 9.08 -0.49
N GLU A 162 2.94 9.55 0.67
CA GLU A 162 3.65 10.56 1.44
C GLU A 162 3.18 10.56 2.91
N SER A 163 3.94 11.27 3.73
CA SER A 163 3.63 11.63 5.09
C SER A 163 2.29 12.37 5.20
N TYR A 164 1.64 12.17 6.34
CA TYR A 164 0.42 12.88 6.69
C TYR A 164 0.58 14.41 6.67
N ALA A 165 1.79 14.93 6.93
CA ALA A 165 2.06 16.37 6.88
C ALA A 165 1.83 16.97 5.49
N ASN A 166 2.02 16.18 4.44
CA ASN A 166 1.81 16.57 3.04
C ASN A 166 0.45 16.14 2.48
N PHE A 167 -0.36 15.44 3.27
CA PHE A 167 -1.72 15.07 2.87
C PHE A 167 -2.62 16.31 2.78
N ASN A 168 -3.27 16.48 1.64
CA ASN A 168 -4.27 17.51 1.44
C ASN A 168 -5.53 16.92 0.81
N VAL A 169 -6.62 16.91 1.57
CA VAL A 169 -7.93 16.42 1.15
C VAL A 169 -8.45 17.11 -0.13
N THR A 170 -8.07 18.37 -0.39
CA THR A 170 -8.54 19.07 -1.60
C THR A 170 -7.91 18.49 -2.87
N ALA A 171 -6.81 17.74 -2.79
CA ALA A 171 -6.26 17.06 -3.95
C ALA A 171 -7.22 16.01 -4.52
N LEU A 172 -8.08 15.42 -3.67
CA LEU A 172 -9.09 14.45 -4.08
C LEU A 172 -10.14 15.05 -5.03
N THR A 173 -10.40 16.36 -4.98
CA THR A 173 -11.39 16.99 -5.86
C THR A 173 -10.84 17.30 -7.26
N SER A 174 -9.53 17.15 -7.46
CA SER A 174 -8.86 17.43 -8.74
C SER A 174 -8.87 16.25 -9.71
N LEU A 175 -9.12 15.03 -9.22
CA LEU A 175 -9.19 13.82 -10.02
C LEU A 175 -10.64 13.47 -10.36
N ASP A 176 -10.84 12.94 -11.56
CA ASP A 176 -12.14 12.42 -11.98
C ASP A 176 -12.55 11.24 -11.06
N ASN A 177 -13.83 11.21 -10.67
CA ASN A 177 -14.37 10.22 -9.74
C ASN A 177 -14.20 8.77 -10.24
N THR A 178 -14.13 8.55 -11.55
CA THR A 178 -13.88 7.23 -12.15
C THR A 178 -12.42 6.80 -12.02
N LEU A 179 -11.48 7.75 -12.01
CA LEU A 179 -10.06 7.49 -11.75
C LEU A 179 -9.83 7.24 -10.26
N LEU A 180 -10.51 7.99 -9.38
CA LEU A 180 -10.47 7.76 -7.93
C LEU A 180 -10.95 6.34 -7.57
N ALA A 181 -11.96 5.84 -8.29
CA ALA A 181 -12.47 4.47 -8.15
C ALA A 181 -11.43 3.36 -8.43
N LYS A 182 -10.27 3.72 -8.99
CA LYS A 182 -9.12 2.85 -9.23
C LYS A 182 -7.84 3.37 -8.54
N SER A 183 -7.92 4.45 -7.79
CA SER A 183 -6.76 5.05 -7.13
C SER A 183 -6.62 4.55 -5.70
N THR A 184 -5.39 4.43 -5.23
CA THR A 184 -5.07 4.17 -3.82
C THR A 184 -4.18 5.25 -3.25
N TYR A 185 -4.26 5.43 -1.93
CA TYR A 185 -3.40 6.33 -1.16
C TYR A 185 -2.68 5.53 -0.08
N ALA A 186 -1.39 5.78 0.09
CA ALA A 186 -0.60 5.38 1.24
C ALA A 186 -0.17 6.64 2.01
N ILE A 187 -0.63 6.76 3.25
CA ILE A 187 -0.32 7.88 4.13
C ILE A 187 0.51 7.37 5.31
N HIS A 188 1.78 7.77 5.39
CA HIS A 188 2.68 7.42 6.48
C HIS A 188 2.85 8.57 7.47
N ASP A 189 3.63 8.37 8.54
CA ASP A 189 3.87 9.38 9.60
C ASP A 189 2.58 10.02 10.15
N PHE A 190 1.50 9.25 10.26
CA PHE A 190 0.24 9.78 10.82
C PHE A 190 0.40 10.08 12.31
N THR A 191 0.36 11.35 12.68
CA THR A 191 0.52 11.80 14.08
C THR A 191 -0.80 12.11 14.78
N GLY A 192 -1.93 11.89 14.13
CA GLY A 192 -3.26 12.18 14.68
C GLY A 192 -3.78 11.12 15.64
N SER A 193 -4.89 11.45 16.29
CA SER A 193 -5.70 10.55 17.11
C SER A 193 -6.54 9.58 16.27
N THR A 194 -7.14 8.58 16.92
CA THR A 194 -8.11 7.68 16.28
C THR A 194 -9.26 8.44 15.62
N THR A 195 -9.78 9.50 16.26
CA THR A 195 -10.86 10.33 15.70
C THR A 195 -10.43 11.06 14.43
N GLU A 196 -9.20 11.56 14.39
CA GLU A 196 -8.66 12.20 13.19
C GLU A 196 -8.42 11.18 12.08
N GLN A 197 -7.95 9.96 12.41
CA GLN A 197 -7.81 8.88 11.43
C GLN A 197 -9.17 8.50 10.83
N THR A 198 -10.21 8.38 11.67
CA THR A 198 -11.59 8.15 11.21
C THR A 198 -12.05 9.24 10.25
N ALA A 199 -11.75 10.51 10.54
CA ALA A 199 -12.11 11.62 9.65
C ALA A 199 -11.39 11.52 8.28
N VAL A 200 -10.10 11.17 8.26
CA VAL A 200 -9.35 10.97 7.01
C VAL A 200 -9.90 9.79 6.22
N VAL A 201 -10.14 8.65 6.86
CA VAL A 201 -10.73 7.46 6.22
C VAL A 201 -12.09 7.80 5.60
N SER A 202 -12.94 8.54 6.34
CA SER A 202 -14.24 8.99 5.84
C SER A 202 -14.13 9.91 4.62
N GLN A 203 -13.16 10.82 4.60
CA GLN A 203 -12.89 11.71 3.47
C GLN A 203 -12.45 10.92 2.23
N LEU A 204 -11.51 10.00 2.38
CA LEU A 204 -11.00 9.16 1.27
C LEU A 204 -12.09 8.27 0.70
N ALA A 205 -12.86 7.59 1.57
CA ALA A 205 -13.97 6.75 1.16
C ALA A 205 -15.06 7.56 0.44
N SER A 206 -15.43 8.73 0.98
CA SER A 206 -16.45 9.61 0.36
C SER A 206 -16.01 10.15 -1.00
N ALA A 207 -14.69 10.27 -1.24
CA ALA A 207 -14.12 10.64 -2.53
C ALA A 207 -14.06 9.47 -3.53
N ASN A 208 -14.64 8.31 -3.20
CA ASN A 208 -14.64 7.12 -4.04
C ASN A 208 -13.25 6.52 -4.30
N LEU A 209 -12.32 6.70 -3.35
CA LEU A 209 -11.00 6.11 -3.43
C LEU A 209 -11.08 4.57 -3.31
N ALA A 210 -10.44 3.85 -4.21
CA ALA A 210 -10.52 2.39 -4.30
C ALA A 210 -9.92 1.69 -3.08
N GLY A 211 -8.77 2.17 -2.61
CA GLY A 211 -8.09 1.57 -1.48
C GLY A 211 -7.20 2.54 -0.74
N MET A 212 -6.90 2.22 0.51
CA MET A 212 -6.12 3.12 1.36
C MET A 212 -5.26 2.36 2.35
N PHE A 213 -4.17 3.00 2.75
CA PHE A 213 -3.32 2.65 3.87
C PHE A 213 -3.02 3.91 4.68
N ILE A 214 -3.20 3.85 6.00
CA ILE A 214 -2.79 4.92 6.90
C ILE A 214 -2.00 4.30 8.05
N THR A 215 -0.78 4.77 8.26
CA THR A 215 0.09 4.29 9.35
C THR A 215 0.68 5.43 10.16
N THR A 216 0.83 5.17 11.45
CA THR A 216 1.54 6.05 12.38
C THR A 216 3.06 5.93 12.27
N GLN A 217 3.55 5.02 11.44
CA GLN A 217 4.97 4.73 11.25
C GLN A 217 5.52 5.51 10.06
N PRO A 218 6.82 5.83 10.05
CA PRO A 218 7.48 6.47 8.90
C PRO A 218 7.65 5.53 7.69
N GLY A 219 7.33 4.24 7.84
CA GLY A 219 7.47 3.24 6.79
C GLY A 219 6.62 1.99 7.05
N TYR A 220 6.96 0.91 6.36
CA TYR A 220 6.11 -0.28 6.21
C TYR A 220 6.59 -1.52 6.98
N THR A 221 7.63 -1.37 7.81
CA THR A 221 8.26 -2.47 8.55
C THR A 221 7.78 -2.57 9.99
N GLU A 222 6.76 -1.80 10.38
CA GLU A 222 6.18 -1.82 11.72
C GLU A 222 4.66 -1.63 11.65
N TRP A 223 3.94 -2.20 12.63
CA TRP A 223 2.50 -2.00 12.75
C TRP A 223 2.19 -0.59 13.23
N SER A 224 1.18 0.03 12.63
CA SER A 224 0.59 1.23 13.19
C SER A 224 -0.07 0.93 14.53
N SER A 225 0.10 1.83 15.50
CA SER A 225 -0.63 1.77 16.78
C SER A 225 -2.15 1.91 16.61
N LEU A 226 -2.61 2.41 15.46
CA LEU A 226 -4.02 2.60 15.12
C LEU A 226 -4.57 1.56 14.13
N TRP A 227 -3.79 0.53 13.76
CA TRP A 227 -4.14 -0.45 12.71
C TRP A 227 -5.54 -1.06 12.85
N SER A 228 -5.88 -1.54 14.05
CA SER A 228 -7.17 -2.19 14.29
C SER A 228 -8.36 -1.23 14.10
N SER A 229 -8.23 0.00 14.64
CA SER A 229 -9.24 1.05 14.48
C SER A 229 -9.39 1.48 13.03
N PHE A 230 -8.29 1.63 12.31
CA PHE A 230 -8.28 1.89 10.86
C PHE A 230 -9.10 0.84 10.10
N CYS A 231 -8.82 -0.46 10.29
CA CYS A 231 -9.55 -1.52 9.59
C CYS A 231 -11.04 -1.53 9.92
N SER A 232 -11.38 -1.35 11.20
CA SER A 232 -12.78 -1.31 11.66
C SER A 232 -13.55 -0.14 11.04
N GLU A 233 -12.90 1.02 10.86
CA GLU A 233 -13.52 2.19 10.25
C GLU A 233 -13.79 1.98 8.75
N VAL A 234 -12.80 1.49 7.99
CA VAL A 234 -12.96 1.20 6.56
C VAL A 234 -14.12 0.23 6.35
N ASN A 235 -14.19 -0.84 7.15
CA ASN A 235 -15.28 -1.80 7.10
C ASN A 235 -16.64 -1.15 7.42
N THR A 236 -16.72 -0.32 8.47
CA THR A 236 -17.96 0.36 8.88
C THR A 236 -18.50 1.27 7.78
N LEU A 237 -17.65 2.04 7.11
CA LEU A 237 -18.06 2.92 6.02
C LEU A 237 -18.53 2.16 4.78
N ASN A 238 -17.88 1.03 4.45
CA ASN A 238 -18.31 0.17 3.36
C ASN A 238 -19.72 -0.38 3.59
N LEU A 239 -20.05 -0.75 4.82
CA LEU A 239 -21.39 -1.20 5.20
C LEU A 239 -22.41 -0.04 5.22
N GLY A 240 -21.99 1.13 5.71
CA GLY A 240 -22.83 2.33 5.79
C GLY A 240 -23.20 2.95 4.44
N ASN A 241 -22.32 2.87 3.43
CA ASN A 241 -22.60 3.34 2.07
C ASN A 241 -23.61 2.46 1.30
N GLY A 242 -23.96 1.28 1.83
CA GLY A 242 -25.06 0.44 1.35
C GLY A 242 -26.44 0.84 1.89
N THR A 243 -26.49 1.71 2.91
CA THR A 243 -27.74 2.19 3.51
C THR A 243 -27.80 3.70 3.44
N GLY A 244 -28.54 4.22 2.48
CA GLY A 244 -28.93 5.62 2.48
C GLY A 244 -29.66 5.97 3.78
N GLY A 245 -29.08 6.90 4.55
CA GLY A 245 -29.78 7.77 5.48
C GLY A 245 -30.13 7.18 6.85
N GLY A 246 -29.64 7.86 7.89
CA GLY A 246 -30.28 7.84 9.21
C GLY A 246 -29.30 7.82 10.37
N GLY A 247 -28.88 9.01 10.81
CA GLY A 247 -28.47 9.17 12.20
C GLY A 247 -29.60 8.69 13.12
N GLY A 248 -29.23 7.99 14.17
CA GLY A 248 -30.17 7.42 15.12
C GLY A 248 -29.45 6.95 16.37
N GLU A 249 -29.23 7.90 17.27
CA GLU A 249 -28.90 7.66 18.67
C GLU A 249 -29.85 6.64 19.31
N GLY A 250 -29.29 5.75 20.13
CA GLY A 250 -29.86 5.36 21.42
C GLY A 250 -31.16 4.57 21.45
N GLY A 251 -31.12 3.39 22.09
CA GLY A 251 -32.34 2.79 22.60
C GLY A 251 -32.22 1.34 23.04
N GLY A 252 -31.52 1.10 24.15
CA GLY A 252 -31.69 -0.13 24.91
C GLY A 252 -33.14 -0.24 25.42
N GLY A 253 -33.85 -1.30 25.03
CA GLY A 253 -35.22 -1.56 25.42
C GLY A 253 -35.35 -2.91 26.11
N ASN A 254 -35.21 -2.92 27.44
CA ASN A 254 -35.57 -4.04 28.30
C ASN A 254 -37.02 -3.84 28.76
N GLY A 255 -37.97 -4.64 28.27
CA GLY A 255 -39.32 -4.73 28.84
C GLY A 255 -39.31 -5.61 30.09
N GLY A 256 -40.17 -5.48 31.09
CA GLY A 256 -41.28 -4.56 31.32
C GLY A 256 -42.06 -5.12 32.51
N HIS A 257 -42.23 -4.35 33.59
CA HIS A 257 -43.14 -4.65 34.69
C HIS A 257 -43.59 -3.37 35.39
N GLY A 258 -44.89 -3.30 35.74
CA GLY A 258 -45.37 -2.59 36.92
C GLY A 258 -46.22 -1.35 36.64
N GLY A 259 -47.53 -1.46 36.91
CA GLY A 259 -48.52 -0.39 36.75
C GLY A 259 -48.45 0.75 37.77
N GLY A 260 -49.37 1.71 37.64
CA GLY A 260 -49.79 2.57 38.77
C GLY A 260 -49.94 4.07 38.48
N SER A 261 -51.13 4.47 38.02
CA SER A 261 -51.97 5.62 38.45
C SER A 261 -51.38 6.93 39.03
N GLY A 262 -51.91 8.06 38.50
CA GLY A 262 -52.11 9.36 39.17
C GLY A 262 -50.99 10.37 38.93
N GLY A 263 -51.17 11.67 38.68
CA GLY A 263 -52.31 12.59 38.69
C GLY A 263 -51.77 14.01 38.95
N GLY A 264 -52.25 15.01 38.19
CA GLY A 264 -52.34 16.43 38.62
C GLY A 264 -51.09 17.34 38.63
N GLY A 265 -51.07 18.33 37.72
CA GLY A 265 -51.28 19.74 38.10
C GLY A 265 -50.09 20.67 38.42
N GLY A 266 -49.95 21.74 37.62
CA GLY A 266 -49.43 23.08 37.97
C GLY A 266 -47.91 23.19 38.18
N GLY A 267 -47.18 24.25 37.83
CA GLY A 267 -47.49 25.60 37.38
C GLY A 267 -46.35 26.54 37.82
N ASN A 268 -45.93 27.44 36.91
CA ASN A 268 -45.33 28.78 37.13
C ASN A 268 -43.87 29.03 37.60
N ASN A 269 -43.20 29.82 36.73
CA ASN A 269 -42.52 31.13 36.93
C ASN A 269 -41.05 31.30 37.38
N GLY A 270 -40.37 32.16 36.58
CA GLY A 270 -39.46 33.24 36.99
C GLY A 270 -37.99 32.86 37.22
N GLY A 271 -36.96 33.60 36.81
CA GLY A 271 -36.81 34.91 36.19
C GLY A 271 -35.39 35.46 36.48
N HIS A 272 -34.83 36.25 35.54
CA HIS A 272 -33.71 37.23 35.66
C HIS A 272 -32.30 36.70 36.09
N GLY A 273 -31.15 37.24 35.69
CA GLY A 273 -30.74 38.42 34.91
C GLY A 273 -29.22 38.71 35.13
N GLY A 274 -28.63 39.59 34.31
CA GLY A 274 -27.28 40.23 34.48
C GLY A 274 -26.13 39.46 33.82
N GLY A 275 -25.32 40.00 32.89
CA GLY A 275 -24.54 41.25 32.87
C GLY A 275 -23.06 40.87 33.08
N GLY A 276 -22.00 41.37 32.44
CA GLY A 276 -21.71 42.36 31.40
C GLY A 276 -20.17 42.46 31.26
N GLY A 277 -19.67 43.14 30.20
CA GLY A 277 -18.28 43.63 30.06
C GLY A 277 -17.23 42.57 29.64
N GLY A 278 -16.25 42.83 28.77
CA GLY A 278 -15.85 44.03 28.06
C GLY A 278 -14.57 43.77 27.24
N VAL A 279 -14.43 44.56 26.17
CA VAL A 279 -13.21 45.18 25.59
C VAL A 279 -11.91 44.36 25.35
N ASN A 280 -11.66 44.16 24.05
CA ASN A 280 -10.58 44.76 23.24
C ASN A 280 -9.17 44.13 23.13
N ASN A 281 -8.83 43.89 21.86
CA ASN A 281 -7.64 44.34 21.13
C ASN A 281 -6.43 43.39 20.97
N GLY A 282 -5.97 43.29 19.73
CA GLY A 282 -4.68 42.67 19.38
C GLY A 282 -4.60 42.18 17.93
N GLY A 283 -4.82 43.06 16.95
CA GLY A 283 -4.44 42.80 15.56
C GLY A 283 -3.09 43.43 15.23
N HIS A 284 -2.23 42.69 14.55
CA HIS A 284 -1.12 43.09 13.65
C HIS A 284 -0.75 41.81 12.87
N GLY A 285 -0.86 41.69 11.55
CA GLY A 285 -0.07 42.34 10.49
C GLY A 285 1.29 41.62 10.37
N GLY A 286 1.78 41.08 9.25
CA GLY A 286 1.36 41.00 7.86
C GLY A 286 2.51 40.38 7.02
N HIS A 287 2.18 40.00 5.78
CA HIS A 287 3.02 39.94 4.56
C HIS A 287 4.19 38.96 4.35
N GLY A 288 4.13 38.32 3.16
CA GLY A 288 5.25 37.96 2.27
C GLY A 288 5.71 36.50 2.40
N GLY A 289 5.79 35.65 1.38
CA GLY A 289 5.94 35.86 -0.07
C GLY A 289 7.25 35.24 -0.56
N GLY A 290 7.20 34.26 -1.48
CA GLY A 290 8.34 33.58 -2.12
C GLY A 290 8.60 32.20 -1.51
N GLY A 291 8.54 31.06 -2.20
CA GLY A 291 8.88 30.78 -3.58
C GLY A 291 10.36 30.44 -3.68
N ASN A 292 10.75 29.16 -3.58
CA ASN A 292 11.73 28.58 -4.52
C ASN A 292 11.85 27.05 -4.46
N ASN A 293 12.16 26.54 -5.65
CA ASN A 293 12.58 25.20 -6.05
C ASN A 293 13.92 24.73 -5.47
N GLY A 294 14.14 23.42 -5.58
CA GLY A 294 15.46 22.75 -5.61
C GLY A 294 15.68 21.88 -4.37
N GLY A 295 16.12 20.64 -4.46
CA GLY A 295 16.80 19.91 -5.53
C GLY A 295 17.64 18.81 -4.86
N HIS A 296 17.85 17.73 -5.59
CA HIS A 296 18.62 16.53 -5.23
C HIS A 296 19.89 16.78 -4.38
N GLY A 297 20.17 15.84 -3.48
CA GLY A 297 21.44 15.70 -2.79
C GLY A 297 21.94 14.26 -2.81
N GLY A 298 22.55 13.86 -3.93
CA GLY A 298 23.51 12.77 -3.98
C GLY A 298 24.92 13.34 -4.08
N GLY A 299 25.89 12.68 -3.42
CA GLY A 299 27.30 12.73 -3.77
C GLY A 299 28.26 13.35 -2.74
N GLY A 300 29.09 12.48 -2.15
CA GLY A 300 30.56 12.58 -2.19
C GLY A 300 31.28 13.52 -1.21
N GLY A 301 32.27 12.98 -0.51
CA GLY A 301 33.26 13.75 0.26
C GLY A 301 34.41 12.87 0.75
N TYR A 302 35.50 12.92 0.00
CA TYR A 302 36.80 12.23 0.15
C TYR A 302 37.65 12.73 1.33
N GLY A 303 38.69 11.94 1.63
CA GLY A 303 39.91 12.28 2.38
C GLY A 303 40.66 10.96 2.65
N ASP A 304 41.48 10.48 1.72
CA ASP A 304 42.90 10.79 1.52
C ASP A 304 43.76 10.41 2.73
N ASP A 305 44.62 9.40 2.58
CA ASP A 305 46.09 9.55 2.62
C ASP A 305 46.82 8.18 2.56
N ASP A 306 47.95 8.22 1.86
CA ASP A 306 49.16 7.37 1.92
C ASP A 306 49.29 6.12 1.02
N ASP A 307 49.74 6.39 -0.21
CA ASP A 307 51.03 5.95 -0.80
C ASP A 307 51.69 4.67 -0.26
N GLU A 308 51.95 3.68 -1.12
CA GLU A 308 53.32 3.16 -1.40
C GLU A 308 53.30 2.40 -2.74
N GLU A 309 54.19 2.82 -3.64
CA GLU A 309 54.54 2.16 -4.91
C GLU A 309 55.47 0.96 -4.66
N CYS A 310 55.29 -0.13 -5.42
CA CYS A 310 56.31 -1.15 -5.66
C CYS A 310 56.18 -1.67 -7.09
N ASP A 311 57.03 -1.12 -7.97
CA ASP A 311 57.82 -1.70 -9.06
C ASP A 311 57.37 -3.01 -9.75
N ASP A 312 57.29 -2.86 -11.08
CA ASP A 312 57.68 -3.75 -12.19
C ASP A 312 58.41 -5.06 -11.84
N ASP A 313 58.06 -6.15 -12.55
CA ASP A 313 59.02 -6.94 -13.33
C ASP A 313 58.29 -7.89 -14.30
N ASP A 314 58.87 -7.99 -15.49
CA ASP A 314 58.49 -8.70 -16.71
C ASP A 314 58.62 -10.25 -16.64
N ASP A 315 58.44 -10.87 -17.81
CA ASP A 315 58.87 -12.20 -18.25
C ASP A 315 57.86 -13.35 -18.00
N ASP A 316 57.56 -14.29 -18.89
CA ASP A 316 57.88 -14.62 -20.29
C ASP A 316 56.94 -15.83 -20.57
N GLU A 317 56.21 -15.85 -21.70
CA GLU A 317 56.43 -16.74 -22.86
C GLU A 317 56.22 -18.26 -22.66
N ASP A 318 55.74 -18.85 -23.76
CA ASP A 318 55.75 -20.26 -24.17
C ASP A 318 54.64 -21.19 -23.64
N ASP A 319 54.06 -22.12 -24.40
CA ASP A 319 53.82 -22.38 -25.84
C ASP A 319 53.27 -23.83 -25.87
N ASP A 320 52.52 -24.17 -26.92
CA ASP A 320 52.33 -25.52 -27.50
C ASP A 320 51.63 -26.63 -26.66
N ASP A 321 50.91 -27.61 -27.20
CA ASP A 321 50.32 -27.92 -28.51
C ASP A 321 49.50 -29.22 -28.31
N ASP A 322 48.54 -29.41 -29.21
CA ASP A 322 48.13 -30.68 -29.86
C ASP A 322 47.47 -31.86 -29.10
N ASP A 323 46.28 -32.18 -29.65
CA ASP A 323 45.83 -33.47 -30.19
C ASP A 323 45.84 -34.74 -29.31
N ASP A 324 44.66 -35.37 -29.18
CA ASP A 324 44.41 -36.61 -29.92
C ASP A 324 42.94 -37.05 -29.79
N GLU A 325 42.34 -37.30 -30.95
CA GLU A 325 41.10 -38.05 -31.17
C GLU A 325 41.34 -39.52 -30.82
N ASP A 326 40.33 -40.22 -30.29
CA ASP A 326 40.16 -41.65 -30.58
C ASP A 326 38.68 -42.04 -30.44
N GLU A 327 38.11 -42.38 -31.59
CA GLU A 327 36.86 -43.11 -31.77
C GLU A 327 37.02 -44.56 -31.29
N ASP A 328 35.95 -45.16 -30.75
CA ASP A 328 35.75 -46.60 -30.86
C ASP A 328 34.25 -46.92 -30.75
N GLU A 329 33.61 -47.07 -31.91
CA GLU A 329 32.46 -47.95 -32.10
C GLU A 329 32.95 -49.40 -32.13
N ASN A 330 32.24 -50.33 -31.45
CA ASN A 330 31.95 -51.67 -31.97
C ASN A 330 31.05 -52.48 -31.01
N ASP A 331 29.79 -52.64 -31.44
CA ASP A 331 29.07 -53.88 -31.72
C ASP A 331 29.13 -55.15 -30.83
N GLU A 332 27.91 -55.67 -30.63
CA GLU A 332 27.44 -57.06 -30.50
C GLU A 332 27.73 -57.90 -29.22
N CYS A 333 26.67 -58.10 -28.42
CA CYS A 333 25.96 -59.39 -28.21
C CYS A 333 24.68 -59.21 -27.38
#